data_AF-A0A0B1U616-F1
#
_entry.id   AF-A0A0B1U616-F1
#
_cell.length_a   1.000
_cell.length_b   1.000
_cell.length_c   1.000
_cell.angle_alpha   90.00
_cell.angle_beta   90.00
_cell.angle_gamma   90.00
#
_symmetry.space_group_name_H-M   'P 1'
#
loop_
_entity.id
_entity.type
_entity.pdbx_description
1 polymer ?
#
loop_
_entity_poly.entity_id
_entity_poly.type
_entity_poly.pdbx_seq_one_letter_code
_entity_poly.pdbx_strand_id
1 'polypeptide(L)'
;METQQTRVRFTGGALASFGYSFLFLFLFFLILPGAWGAVPFAVWWTAHLAFDDGARAEFTGRAGQVWVLMAGLAFLAYLPSLATAGLPKSGRTGFIQLALSLVLFPLDAALKLPIYRWFIENIRLTPGGRPRFTATYAGYVGWLSLLLLSLVTVVGWAWAAVAMQRWFCRHIESEAYVVSFTGTGWGLLWRSLFWLVGMVLLLPLPWVFRSIYGWWAGNLVVTHTAAPAVADDFPVFGTA
;
A
#
# COMPACT_ATOMS: atom_id res chain seq x y z
N MET A 1 -27.48 -15.48 -7.14
CA MET A 1 -26.17 -15.59 -6.46
C MET A 1 -26.07 -14.38 -5.54
N GLU A 2 -26.09 -14.61 -4.24
CA GLU A 2 -26.11 -13.54 -3.24
C GLU A 2 -24.69 -13.00 -3.09
N THR A 3 -24.49 -11.72 -3.41
CA THR A 3 -23.18 -11.06 -3.33
C THR A 3 -23.01 -10.54 -1.91
N GLN A 4 -22.18 -11.22 -1.11
CA GLN A 4 -21.90 -10.79 0.25
C GLN A 4 -20.81 -9.71 0.21
N GLN A 5 -21.15 -8.52 0.69
CA GLN A 5 -20.21 -7.43 0.88
C GLN A 5 -19.69 -7.42 2.31
N THR A 6 -18.37 -7.40 2.42
CA THR A 6 -17.66 -7.46 3.69
C THR A 6 -16.82 -6.20 3.83
N ARG A 7 -17.03 -5.47 4.93
CA ARG A 7 -16.18 -4.33 5.27
C ARG A 7 -14.91 -4.82 5.94
N VAL A 8 -13.83 -4.09 5.68
CA VAL A 8 -12.54 -4.36 6.31
C VAL A 8 -12.31 -3.34 7.43
N ARG A 9 -11.88 -3.80 8.59
CA ARG A 9 -11.51 -2.97 9.72
C ARG A 9 -10.08 -3.26 10.14
N PHE A 10 -9.31 -2.22 10.41
CA PHE A 10 -7.98 -2.37 11.00
C PHE A 10 -8.06 -2.48 12.52
N THR A 11 -7.38 -3.48 13.09
CA THR A 11 -7.34 -3.74 14.53
C THR A 11 -5.96 -3.50 15.17
N GLY A 12 -4.93 -3.19 14.37
CA GLY A 12 -3.54 -3.07 14.83
C GLY A 12 -3.30 -1.92 15.81
N GLY A 13 -2.50 -2.17 16.83
CA GLY A 13 -2.14 -1.20 17.88
C GLY A 13 -1.39 0.03 17.36
N ALA A 14 -1.51 1.17 18.06
CA ALA A 14 -0.83 2.42 17.71
C ALA A 14 0.70 2.26 17.73
N LEU A 15 1.24 1.71 18.82
CA LEU A 15 2.69 1.50 18.97
C LEU A 15 3.24 0.53 17.92
N ALA A 16 2.52 -0.56 17.64
CA ALA A 16 2.91 -1.50 16.58
C ALA A 16 2.88 -0.85 15.20
N SER A 17 1.86 -0.02 14.93
CA SER A 17 1.79 0.76 13.68
C SER A 17 3.04 1.59 13.49
N PHE A 18 3.42 2.38 14.48
CA PHE A 18 4.66 3.15 14.42
C PHE A 18 5.92 2.28 14.32
N GLY A 19 6.02 1.23 15.15
CA GLY A 19 7.20 0.38 15.22
C GLY A 19 7.52 -0.30 13.89
N TYR A 20 6.53 -0.90 13.22
CA TYR A 20 6.74 -1.54 11.93
C TYR A 20 6.96 -0.52 10.80
N SER A 21 6.28 0.63 10.81
CA SER A 21 6.55 1.70 9.84
C SER A 21 7.98 2.23 9.99
N PHE A 22 8.40 2.49 11.23
CA PHE A 22 9.73 3.00 11.53
C PHE A 22 10.80 1.98 11.15
N LEU A 23 10.62 0.70 11.52
CA LEU A 23 11.53 -0.36 11.12
C LEU A 23 11.66 -0.45 9.60
N PHE A 24 10.53 -0.43 8.87
CA PHE A 24 10.55 -0.44 7.42
C PHE A 24 11.29 0.77 6.84
N LEU A 25 10.98 1.98 7.29
CA LEU A 25 11.63 3.21 6.82
C LEU A 25 13.13 3.23 7.15
N PHE A 26 13.51 2.79 8.35
CA PHE A 26 14.90 2.70 8.77
C PHE A 26 15.68 1.69 7.92
N LEU A 27 15.13 0.50 7.67
CA LEU A 27 15.80 -0.50 6.84
C LEU A 27 15.81 -0.11 5.36
N PHE A 28 14.77 0.57 4.87
CA PHE A 28 14.73 1.13 3.53
C PHE A 28 15.79 2.24 3.37
N PHE A 29 15.99 3.06 4.40
CA PHE A 29 17.05 4.06 4.43
C PHE A 29 18.44 3.44 4.24
N LEU A 30 18.67 2.25 4.83
CA LEU A 30 19.90 1.47 4.67
C LEU A 30 20.04 0.73 3.32
N ILE A 31 19.11 0.93 2.38
CA ILE A 31 19.05 0.37 1.02
C ILE A 31 18.87 -1.15 0.99
N LEU A 32 19.87 -1.90 1.45
CA LEU A 32 19.93 -3.36 1.36
C LEU A 32 18.85 -4.07 2.18
N PRO A 33 18.59 -3.71 3.46
CA PRO A 33 17.67 -4.47 4.28
C PRO A 33 16.19 -4.03 4.11
N GLY A 34 15.86 -3.12 3.19
CA GLY A 34 14.50 -2.58 3.05
C GLY A 34 13.41 -3.66 2.87
N ALA A 35 13.70 -4.73 2.14
CA ALA A 35 12.77 -5.86 1.98
C ALA A 35 12.51 -6.64 3.28
N TRP A 36 13.48 -6.69 4.20
CA TRP A 36 13.34 -7.31 5.52
C TRP A 36 12.57 -6.43 6.49
N GLY A 37 12.39 -5.14 6.19
CA GLY A 37 11.40 -4.29 6.88
C GLY A 37 10.00 -4.42 6.26
N ALA A 38 9.92 -4.52 4.93
CA ALA A 38 8.66 -4.58 4.21
C ALA A 38 7.85 -5.85 4.53
N VAL A 39 8.51 -7.02 4.61
CA VAL A 39 7.81 -8.30 4.86
C VAL A 39 7.18 -8.36 6.27
N PRO A 40 7.90 -8.10 7.38
CA PRO A 40 7.29 -8.07 8.70
C PRO A 40 6.18 -7.03 8.82
N PHE A 41 6.35 -5.86 8.19
CA PHE A 41 5.29 -4.85 8.10
C PHE A 41 4.05 -5.41 7.38
N ALA A 42 4.24 -6.05 6.23
CA ALA A 42 3.15 -6.64 5.44
C ALA A 42 2.42 -7.75 6.22
N VAL A 43 3.16 -8.69 6.81
CA VAL A 43 2.60 -9.77 7.64
C VAL A 43 1.81 -9.21 8.81
N TRP A 44 2.39 -8.26 9.54
CA TRP A 44 1.71 -7.60 10.65
C TRP A 44 0.45 -6.87 10.18
N TRP A 45 0.53 -6.10 9.10
CA TRP A 45 -0.59 -5.33 8.60
C TRP A 45 -1.75 -6.24 8.16
N THR A 46 -1.48 -7.30 7.39
CA THR A 46 -2.52 -8.25 6.95
C THR A 46 -3.15 -9.00 8.11
N ALA A 47 -2.37 -9.39 9.12
CA ALA A 47 -2.88 -10.11 10.29
C ALA A 47 -3.82 -9.25 11.16
N HIS A 48 -3.78 -7.92 11.00
CA HIS A 48 -4.62 -6.98 11.72
C HIS A 48 -5.74 -6.38 10.85
N LEU A 49 -6.07 -7.04 9.73
CA LEU A 49 -7.30 -6.80 8.98
C LEU A 49 -8.38 -7.75 9.50
N ALA A 50 -9.42 -7.18 10.09
CA ALA A 50 -10.64 -7.88 10.48
C ALA A 50 -11.70 -7.71 9.40
N PHE A 51 -12.36 -8.79 9.04
CA PHE A 51 -13.42 -8.86 8.04
C PHE A 51 -14.72 -9.23 8.74
N ASP A 52 -15.82 -8.55 8.41
CA ASP A 52 -17.12 -8.76 9.07
C ASP A 52 -17.69 -10.17 8.88
N ASP A 53 -17.28 -10.88 7.83
CA ASP A 53 -17.66 -12.26 7.51
C ASP A 53 -16.74 -13.33 8.13
N GLY A 54 -15.74 -12.91 8.91
CA GLY A 54 -14.74 -13.80 9.49
C GLY A 54 -13.61 -14.24 8.55
N ALA A 55 -13.56 -13.72 7.32
CA ALA A 55 -12.45 -13.93 6.40
C ALA A 55 -11.13 -13.43 7.02
N ARG A 56 -10.00 -13.97 6.52
CA ARG A 56 -8.67 -13.61 7.00
C ARG A 56 -7.74 -13.32 5.84
N ALA A 57 -6.92 -12.27 6.00
CA ALA A 57 -5.85 -11.95 5.08
C ALA A 57 -4.51 -12.47 5.64
N GLU A 58 -3.74 -13.14 4.80
CA GLU A 58 -2.41 -13.64 5.14
C GLU A 58 -1.42 -13.20 4.07
N PHE A 59 -0.26 -12.69 4.49
CA PHE A 59 0.82 -12.33 3.58
C PHE A 59 1.86 -13.47 3.49
N THR A 60 2.11 -13.99 2.28
CA THR A 60 3.04 -15.11 2.05
C THR A 60 4.34 -14.72 1.33
N GLY A 61 4.57 -13.43 1.11
CA GLY A 61 5.74 -12.93 0.37
C GLY A 61 7.05 -13.05 1.16
N ARG A 62 8.16 -13.21 0.45
CA ARG A 62 9.51 -13.33 1.05
C ARG A 62 10.44 -12.20 0.63
N ALA A 63 11.28 -11.74 1.54
CA ALA A 63 12.20 -10.62 1.28
C ALA A 63 13.15 -10.93 0.11
N GLY A 64 13.62 -12.18 0.02
CA GLY A 64 14.49 -12.65 -1.06
C GLY A 64 13.92 -12.50 -2.48
N GLN A 65 12.60 -12.35 -2.63
CA GLN A 65 11.95 -12.18 -3.94
C GLN A 65 11.97 -10.73 -4.44
N VAL A 66 12.07 -9.76 -3.54
CA VAL A 66 11.85 -8.33 -3.83
C VAL A 66 13.03 -7.43 -3.46
N TRP A 67 14.03 -7.95 -2.75
CA TRP A 67 15.14 -7.14 -2.23
C TRP A 67 15.90 -6.36 -3.30
N VAL A 68 16.14 -6.93 -4.49
CA VAL A 68 16.82 -6.22 -5.58
C VAL A 68 16.01 -5.01 -6.04
N LEU A 69 14.69 -5.18 -6.17
CA LEU A 69 13.79 -4.10 -6.58
C LEU A 69 13.75 -2.99 -5.52
N MET A 70 13.69 -3.36 -4.24
CA MET A 70 13.74 -2.41 -3.12
C MET A 70 15.07 -1.67 -3.03
N ALA A 71 16.19 -2.38 -3.19
CA ALA A 71 17.52 -1.79 -3.19
C ALA A 71 17.70 -0.83 -4.38
N GLY A 72 17.24 -1.23 -5.58
CA GLY A 72 17.21 -0.35 -6.75
C GLY A 72 16.37 0.89 -6.52
N LEU A 73 15.19 0.75 -5.89
CA LEU A 73 14.31 1.87 -5.58
C LEU A 73 14.95 2.84 -4.57
N ALA A 74 15.54 2.31 -3.50
CA ALA A 74 16.22 3.12 -2.49
C ALA A 74 17.45 3.83 -3.09
N PHE A 75 18.27 3.13 -3.87
CA PHE A 75 19.41 3.72 -4.59
C PHE A 75 18.97 4.85 -5.52
N LEU A 76 17.91 4.62 -6.31
CA LEU A 76 17.36 5.61 -7.23
C LEU A 76 16.86 6.86 -6.51
N ALA A 77 16.27 6.71 -5.32
CA ALA A 77 15.83 7.83 -4.49
C ALA A 77 16.99 8.71 -4.01
N TYR A 78 18.17 8.14 -3.76
CA TYR A 78 19.37 8.88 -3.36
C TYR A 78 20.17 9.44 -4.54
N LEU A 79 20.01 8.88 -5.74
CA LEU A 79 20.84 9.18 -6.90
C LEU A 79 20.92 10.68 -7.23
N PRO A 80 19.83 11.48 -7.21
CA PRO A 80 19.92 12.92 -7.45
C PRO A 80 20.77 13.67 -6.44
N SER A 81 20.67 13.28 -5.17
CA SER A 81 21.44 13.89 -4.07
C SER A 81 22.92 13.50 -4.13
N LEU A 82 23.22 12.23 -4.48
CA LEU A 82 24.59 11.74 -4.63
C LEU A 82 25.28 12.38 -5.85
N ALA A 83 24.58 12.50 -6.98
CA ALA A 83 25.10 13.09 -8.21
C ALA A 83 25.44 14.58 -8.06
N THR A 84 24.86 15.26 -7.07
CA THR A 84 25.05 16.69 -6.81
C THR A 84 25.86 16.99 -5.55
N ALA A 85 26.32 15.97 -4.81
CA ALA A 85 26.94 16.11 -3.49
C ALA A 85 28.22 16.97 -3.45
N GLY A 86 28.96 17.04 -4.56
CA GLY A 86 30.18 17.85 -4.69
C GLY A 86 29.96 19.25 -5.28
N LEU A 87 28.72 19.61 -5.63
CA LEU A 87 28.42 20.91 -6.25
C LEU A 87 28.13 21.99 -5.19
N PRO A 88 28.41 23.27 -5.47
CA PRO A 88 28.03 24.37 -4.59
C PRO A 88 26.53 24.38 -4.31
N LYS A 89 26.11 24.62 -3.07
CA LYS A 89 24.69 24.77 -2.71
C LYS A 89 24.16 26.08 -3.29
N SER A 90 23.66 26.02 -4.51
CA SER A 90 23.11 27.13 -5.26
C SER A 90 21.76 26.74 -5.88
N GLY A 91 20.97 27.73 -6.33
CA GLY A 91 19.71 27.47 -7.03
C GLY A 91 19.87 26.58 -8.27
N ARG A 92 21.03 26.66 -8.94
CA ARG A 92 21.37 25.79 -10.08
C ARG A 92 21.48 24.32 -9.68
N THR A 93 22.08 24.03 -8.52
CA THR A 93 22.20 22.65 -8.01
C THR A 93 20.84 22.07 -7.64
N GLY A 94 19.97 22.87 -7.01
CA GLY A 94 18.58 22.47 -6.75
C GLY A 94 17.80 22.20 -8.04
N PHE A 95 17.97 23.03 -9.08
CA PHE A 95 17.36 22.80 -10.39
C PHE A 95 17.86 21.51 -11.04
N ILE A 96 19.17 21.23 -11.01
CA ILE A 96 19.75 19.98 -11.53
C ILE A 96 19.17 18.77 -10.78
N GLN A 97 19.06 18.83 -9.46
CA GLN A 97 18.50 17.75 -8.65
C GLN A 97 17.02 17.49 -9.00
N LEU A 98 16.23 18.54 -9.20
CA LEU A 98 14.83 18.44 -9.63
C LEU A 98 14.73 17.84 -11.03
N ALA A 99 15.53 18.34 -11.99
CA ALA A 99 15.54 17.84 -13.36
C ALA A 99 15.92 16.36 -13.42
N LEU A 100 16.94 15.95 -12.67
CA LEU A 100 17.35 14.56 -12.56
C LEU A 100 16.25 13.69 -11.94
N SER A 101 15.58 14.18 -10.88
CA SER A 101 14.44 13.46 -10.28
C SER A 101 13.30 13.25 -11.27
N LEU A 102 13.01 14.25 -12.10
CA LEU A 102 11.99 14.15 -13.16
C LEU A 102 12.39 13.19 -14.28
N VAL A 103 13.68 13.16 -14.66
CA VAL A 103 14.19 12.22 -15.68
C VAL A 103 14.15 10.78 -15.17
N LEU A 104 14.44 10.57 -13.88
CA LEU A 104 14.43 9.24 -13.26
C LEU A 104 13.03 8.75 -12.87
N PHE A 105 12.03 9.62 -12.90
CA PHE A 105 10.65 9.31 -12.52
C PHE A 105 10.04 8.10 -13.27
N PRO A 106 10.21 7.91 -14.59
CA PRO A 106 9.74 6.71 -15.26
C PRO A 106 10.44 5.43 -14.76
N LEU A 107 11.75 5.50 -14.51
CA LEU A 107 12.52 4.37 -13.96
C LEU A 107 12.06 4.03 -12.53
N ASP A 108 11.78 5.05 -11.71
CA ASP A 108 11.21 4.88 -10.39
C ASP A 108 9.85 4.17 -10.45
N ALA A 109 9.00 4.56 -11.40
CA ALA A 109 7.74 3.89 -11.63
C ALA A 109 7.91 2.43 -12.08
N ALA A 110 8.92 2.15 -12.90
CA ALA A 110 9.23 0.81 -13.42
C ALA A 110 9.69 -0.15 -12.30
N LEU A 111 10.30 0.36 -11.23
CA LEU A 111 10.67 -0.42 -10.05
C LEU A 111 9.51 -0.59 -9.06
N LYS A 112 8.72 0.48 -8.84
CA LYS A 112 7.57 0.43 -7.91
C LYS A 112 6.46 -0.51 -8.36
N LEU A 113 6.17 -0.58 -9.66
CA LEU A 113 5.06 -1.40 -10.15
C LEU A 113 5.24 -2.91 -9.90
N PRO A 114 6.39 -3.54 -10.19
CA PRO A 114 6.67 -4.92 -9.80
C PRO A 114 6.62 -5.15 -8.28
N ILE A 115 7.03 -4.17 -7.47
CA ILE A 115 6.90 -4.22 -6.01
C ILE A 115 5.43 -4.30 -5.59
N TYR A 116 4.56 -3.45 -6.16
CA TYR A 116 3.12 -3.51 -5.88
C TYR A 116 2.49 -4.82 -6.36
N ARG A 117 2.89 -5.30 -7.55
CA ARG A 117 2.46 -6.61 -8.06
C ARG A 117 2.82 -7.72 -7.09
N TRP A 118 4.09 -7.78 -6.69
CA TRP A 118 4.58 -8.74 -5.71
C TRP A 118 3.81 -8.64 -4.39
N PHE A 119 3.58 -7.42 -3.87
CA PHE A 119 2.87 -7.23 -2.62
C PHE A 119 1.43 -7.75 -2.70
N ILE A 120 0.68 -7.36 -3.73
CA ILE A 120 -0.72 -7.73 -3.90
C ILE A 120 -0.87 -9.24 -4.12
N GLU A 121 -0.09 -9.82 -5.04
CA GLU A 121 -0.18 -11.26 -5.38
C GLU A 121 0.20 -12.19 -4.21
N ASN A 122 0.91 -11.67 -3.21
CA ASN A 122 1.28 -12.40 -2.00
C ASN A 122 0.31 -12.19 -0.83
N ILE A 123 -0.77 -11.43 -1.00
CA ILE A 123 -1.86 -11.36 -0.02
C ILE A 123 -2.89 -12.43 -0.37
N ARG A 124 -3.07 -13.42 0.49
CA ARG A 124 -4.11 -14.44 0.37
C ARG A 124 -5.30 -14.06 1.22
N LEU A 125 -6.49 -14.25 0.67
CA LEU A 125 -7.75 -14.16 1.42
C LEU A 125 -8.31 -15.57 1.61
N THR A 126 -8.71 -15.86 2.84
CA THR A 126 -9.32 -17.14 3.22
C THR A 126 -10.74 -16.88 3.73
N PRO A 127 -11.78 -17.43 3.10
CA PRO A 127 -11.78 -18.17 1.82
C PRO A 127 -11.61 -17.20 0.64
N GLY A 128 -10.85 -17.57 -0.40
CA GLY A 128 -10.77 -16.69 -1.58
C GLY A 128 -9.52 -16.71 -2.45
N GLY A 129 -8.51 -17.53 -2.13
CA GLY A 129 -7.39 -17.77 -3.04
C GLY A 129 -6.41 -16.60 -3.18
N ARG A 130 -5.65 -16.60 -4.29
CA ARG A 130 -4.59 -15.63 -4.57
C ARG A 130 -5.08 -14.58 -5.59
N PRO A 131 -5.02 -13.28 -5.29
CA PRO A 131 -5.29 -12.25 -6.27
C PRO A 131 -4.16 -12.17 -7.30
N ARG A 132 -4.49 -11.67 -8.49
CA ARG A 132 -3.57 -11.30 -9.56
C ARG A 132 -3.63 -9.79 -9.76
N PHE A 133 -2.48 -9.16 -10.02
CA PHE A 133 -2.42 -7.72 -10.25
C PHE A 133 -2.11 -7.38 -11.72
N THR A 134 -3.13 -6.92 -12.44
CA THR A 134 -3.12 -6.72 -13.91
C THR A 134 -2.81 -5.30 -14.37
N ALA A 135 -2.38 -4.43 -13.45
CA ALA A 135 -2.04 -3.04 -13.77
C ALA A 135 -0.91 -2.93 -14.80
N THR A 136 -1.07 -1.98 -15.71
CA THR A 136 -0.10 -1.67 -16.77
C THR A 136 0.85 -0.55 -16.35
N TYR A 137 2.07 -0.58 -16.90
CA TYR A 137 3.08 0.45 -16.65
C TYR A 137 2.61 1.84 -17.10
N ALA A 138 2.05 1.95 -18.31
CA ALA A 138 1.55 3.22 -18.83
C ALA A 138 0.42 3.80 -17.94
N GLY A 139 -0.50 2.95 -17.48
CA GLY A 139 -1.56 3.37 -16.56
C GLY A 139 -1.00 3.88 -15.22
N TYR A 140 -0.01 3.17 -14.67
CA TYR A 140 0.65 3.56 -13.42
C TYR A 140 1.41 4.90 -13.55
N VAL A 141 2.21 5.07 -14.62
CA VAL A 141 2.90 6.34 -14.91
C VAL A 141 1.90 7.48 -15.13
N GLY A 142 0.79 7.23 -15.83
CA GLY A 142 -0.29 8.21 -16.00
C GLY A 142 -0.85 8.68 -14.65
N TRP A 143 -1.15 7.77 -13.73
CA TRP A 143 -1.63 8.12 -12.39
C TRP A 143 -0.60 8.86 -11.55
N LEU A 144 0.68 8.45 -11.59
CA LEU A 144 1.74 9.17 -10.91
C LEU A 144 1.92 10.59 -11.46
N SER A 145 1.78 10.77 -12.78
CA SER A 145 1.87 12.07 -13.44
C SER A 145 0.71 12.98 -13.04
N LEU A 146 -0.51 12.42 -12.98
CA LEU A 146 -1.69 13.12 -12.46
C LEU A 146 -1.52 13.50 -10.99
N LEU A 147 -0.98 12.62 -10.15
CA LEU A 147 -0.65 12.92 -8.77
C LEU A 147 0.35 14.08 -8.68
N LEU A 148 1.44 14.02 -9.43
CA LEU A 148 2.46 15.07 -9.45
C LEU A 148 1.87 16.42 -9.88
N LEU A 149 1.08 16.44 -10.96
CA LEU A 149 0.40 17.65 -11.43
C LEU A 149 -0.61 18.17 -10.41
N SER A 150 -1.34 17.28 -9.75
CA SER A 150 -2.35 17.65 -8.76
C SER A 150 -1.78 18.30 -7.50
N LEU A 151 -0.51 18.06 -7.17
CA LEU A 151 0.17 18.74 -6.06
C LEU A 151 0.26 20.26 -6.29
N VAL A 152 0.30 20.72 -7.54
CA VAL A 152 0.25 22.16 -7.87
C VAL A 152 -1.05 22.80 -7.40
N THR A 153 -2.14 22.04 -7.38
CA THR A 153 -3.47 22.56 -7.01
C THR A 153 -3.76 22.52 -5.51
N VAL A 154 -2.83 22.03 -4.66
CA VAL A 154 -2.90 21.85 -3.18
C VAL A 154 -4.02 20.94 -2.67
N VAL A 155 -5.18 20.94 -3.34
CA VAL A 155 -6.40 20.23 -2.99
C VAL A 155 -6.52 18.99 -3.88
N GLY A 156 -6.25 19.09 -5.18
CA GLY A 156 -6.50 18.02 -6.15
C GLY A 156 -5.80 16.68 -5.87
N TRP A 157 -4.68 16.68 -5.15
CA TRP A 157 -3.93 15.45 -4.84
C TRP A 157 -4.72 14.44 -4.02
N ALA A 158 -5.65 14.89 -3.16
CA ALA A 158 -6.46 13.97 -2.36
C ALA A 158 -7.43 13.17 -3.24
N TRP A 159 -8.00 13.79 -4.28
CA TRP A 159 -8.86 13.12 -5.25
C TRP A 159 -8.06 12.23 -6.18
N ALA A 160 -6.89 12.70 -6.64
CA ALA A 160 -5.99 11.90 -7.46
C ALA A 160 -5.51 10.64 -6.72
N ALA A 161 -5.15 10.75 -5.43
CA ALA A 161 -4.72 9.61 -4.61
C ALA A 161 -5.85 8.59 -4.41
N VAL A 162 -7.07 9.06 -4.09
CA VAL A 162 -8.25 8.18 -3.95
C VAL A 162 -8.61 7.52 -5.28
N ALA A 163 -8.57 8.27 -6.39
CA ALA A 163 -8.86 7.73 -7.71
C ALA A 163 -7.80 6.70 -8.16
N MET A 164 -6.52 6.96 -7.85
CA MET A 164 -5.44 6.00 -8.05
C MET A 164 -5.63 4.75 -7.20
N GLN A 165 -6.03 4.87 -5.93
CA GLN A 165 -6.35 3.70 -5.10
C GLN A 165 -7.50 2.88 -5.70
N ARG A 166 -8.57 3.53 -6.16
CA ARG A 166 -9.67 2.84 -6.85
C ARG A 166 -9.19 2.16 -8.14
N TRP A 167 -8.26 2.79 -8.86
CA TRP A 167 -7.64 2.18 -10.03
C TRP A 167 -6.82 0.95 -9.65
N PHE A 168 -6.03 0.98 -8.56
CA PHE A 168 -5.37 -0.21 -8.02
C PHE A 168 -6.37 -1.33 -7.76
N CYS A 169 -7.43 -1.06 -7.00
CA CYS A 169 -8.46 -2.06 -6.68
C CYS A 169 -9.11 -2.68 -7.93
N ARG A 170 -9.37 -1.88 -8.98
CA ARG A 170 -9.91 -2.39 -10.26
C ARG A 170 -8.97 -3.33 -11.02
N HIS A 171 -7.67 -3.26 -10.74
CA HIS A 171 -6.65 -4.13 -11.36
C HIS A 171 -6.25 -5.29 -10.43
N ILE A 172 -7.01 -5.53 -9.36
CA ILE A 172 -6.91 -6.73 -8.53
C ILE A 172 -7.97 -7.70 -9.02
N GLU A 173 -7.55 -8.75 -9.70
CA GLU A 173 -8.42 -9.82 -10.19
C GLU A 173 -8.31 -11.03 -9.27
N SER A 174 -9.44 -11.57 -8.83
CA SER A 174 -9.51 -12.81 -8.06
C SER A 174 -10.76 -13.57 -8.49
N GLU A 175 -10.67 -14.90 -8.50
CA GLU A 175 -11.79 -15.77 -8.86
C GLU A 175 -12.91 -15.74 -7.81
N ALA A 176 -12.56 -15.45 -6.55
CA ALA A 176 -13.49 -15.59 -5.42
C ALA A 176 -14.01 -14.27 -4.85
N TYR A 177 -13.34 -13.14 -5.12
CA TYR A 177 -13.74 -11.86 -4.57
C TYR A 177 -13.33 -10.67 -5.45
N VAL A 178 -14.02 -9.56 -5.27
CA VAL A 178 -13.72 -8.26 -5.87
C VAL A 178 -13.40 -7.27 -4.76
N VAL A 179 -12.31 -6.53 -4.91
CA VAL A 179 -11.92 -5.47 -3.97
C VAL A 179 -12.35 -4.12 -4.52
N SER A 180 -12.99 -3.30 -3.69
CA SER A 180 -13.36 -1.93 -4.03
C SER A 180 -12.97 -0.96 -2.93
N PHE A 181 -12.85 0.33 -3.27
CA PHE A 181 -12.46 1.37 -2.34
C PHE A 181 -13.48 2.51 -2.33
N THR A 182 -14.14 2.72 -1.19
CA THR A 182 -15.24 3.67 -1.02
C THR A 182 -14.81 5.02 -0.45
N GLY A 183 -13.53 5.18 -0.10
CA GLY A 183 -13.00 6.43 0.46
C GLY A 183 -13.14 7.60 -0.50
N THR A 184 -13.20 8.82 0.05
CA THR A 184 -13.41 10.08 -0.69
C THR A 184 -12.21 11.01 -0.58
N GLY A 185 -11.99 11.85 -1.60
CA GLY A 185 -10.92 12.86 -1.58
C GLY A 185 -11.07 13.83 -0.40
N TRP A 186 -12.30 14.23 -0.09
CA TRP A 186 -12.59 15.04 1.11
C TRP A 186 -12.19 14.35 2.41
N GLY A 187 -12.53 13.06 2.55
CA GLY A 187 -12.15 12.25 3.70
C GLY A 187 -10.64 12.14 3.89
N LEU A 188 -9.90 12.02 2.78
CA LEU A 188 -8.43 12.02 2.80
C LEU A 188 -7.87 13.41 3.15
N LEU A 189 -8.42 14.48 2.57
CA LEU A 189 -7.95 15.85 2.72
C LEU A 189 -7.97 16.30 4.19
N TRP A 190 -9.13 16.22 4.84
CA TRP A 190 -9.29 16.68 6.23
C TRP A 190 -8.49 15.83 7.22
N ARG A 191 -8.43 14.51 6.99
CA ARG A 191 -7.60 13.62 7.81
C ARG A 191 -6.12 13.92 7.67
N SER A 192 -5.66 14.26 6.47
CA SER A 192 -4.26 14.61 6.23
C SER A 192 -3.86 15.88 6.98
N LEU A 193 -4.78 16.83 7.17
CA LEU A 193 -4.54 17.98 8.02
C LEU A 193 -4.33 17.58 9.50
N PHE A 194 -5.18 16.70 10.04
CA PHE A 194 -4.99 16.19 11.40
C PHE A 194 -3.73 15.34 11.55
N TRP A 195 -3.41 14.52 10.56
CA TRP A 195 -2.18 13.74 10.53
C TRP A 195 -0.96 14.65 10.50
N LEU A 196 -1.00 15.74 9.73
CA LEU A 196 0.07 16.74 9.71
C LEU A 196 0.27 17.37 11.09
N VAL A 197 -0.80 17.83 11.75
CA VAL A 197 -0.73 18.36 13.12
C VAL A 197 -0.20 17.31 14.09
N GLY A 198 -0.69 16.07 14.00
CA GLY A 198 -0.25 14.97 14.85
C GLY A 198 1.23 14.59 14.64
N MET A 199 1.74 14.70 13.41
CA MET A 199 3.13 14.43 13.08
C MET A 199 4.08 15.50 13.65
N VAL A 200 3.65 16.76 13.70
CA VAL A 200 4.42 17.86 14.29
C VAL A 200 4.60 17.67 15.80
N LEU A 201 3.60 17.12 16.48
CA LEU A 201 3.60 17.01 17.94
C LEU A 201 4.39 15.81 18.50
N LEU A 202 5.04 15.00 17.64
CA LEU A 202 5.84 13.78 17.92
C LEU A 202 5.16 12.69 18.79
N LEU A 203 4.67 13.04 19.98
CA LEU A 203 3.88 12.18 20.85
C LEU A 203 2.72 11.49 20.13
N PRO A 204 1.93 12.14 19.23
CA PRO A 204 0.82 11.46 18.58
C PRO A 204 1.21 10.54 17.44
N LEU A 205 2.50 10.46 17.06
CA LEU A 205 2.96 9.70 15.90
C LEU A 205 2.38 8.26 15.84
N PRO A 206 2.39 7.47 16.93
CA PRO A 206 1.77 6.14 16.93
C PRO A 206 0.29 6.12 16.55
N TRP A 207 -0.47 7.09 17.03
CA TRP A 207 -1.89 7.21 16.73
C TRP A 207 -2.14 7.71 15.31
N VAL A 208 -1.26 8.56 14.79
CA VAL A 208 -1.33 9.00 13.39
C VAL A 208 -1.13 7.82 12.45
N PHE A 209 -0.09 7.00 12.63
CA PHE A 209 0.12 5.81 11.78
C PHE A 209 -1.06 4.83 11.86
N ARG A 210 -1.59 4.56 13.06
CA ARG A 210 -2.80 3.74 13.22
C ARG A 210 -4.01 4.35 12.50
N SER A 211 -4.18 5.67 12.57
CA SER A 211 -5.28 6.38 11.90
C SER A 211 -5.17 6.30 10.37
N ILE A 212 -3.95 6.40 9.83
CA ILE A 212 -3.67 6.20 8.40
C ILE A 212 -4.08 4.79 7.97
N TYR A 213 -3.54 3.76 8.63
CA TYR A 213 -3.85 2.36 8.29
C TYR A 213 -5.31 2.02 8.47
N GLY A 214 -5.92 2.51 9.56
CA GLY A 214 -7.34 2.34 9.82
C GLY A 214 -8.23 3.02 8.81
N TRP A 215 -7.86 4.19 8.30
CA TRP A 215 -8.64 4.85 7.26
C TRP A 215 -8.54 4.13 5.92
N TRP A 216 -7.33 3.74 5.49
CA TRP A 216 -7.17 3.00 4.23
C TRP A 216 -7.90 1.66 4.28
N ALA A 217 -7.69 0.87 5.33
CA ALA A 217 -8.38 -0.41 5.50
C ALA A 217 -9.90 -0.24 5.66
N GLY A 218 -10.34 0.73 6.47
CA GLY A 218 -11.76 1.02 6.74
C GLY A 218 -12.59 1.42 5.52
N ASN A 219 -11.93 1.81 4.43
CA ASN A 219 -12.58 2.17 3.16
C ASN A 219 -12.42 1.08 2.10
N LEU A 220 -11.82 -0.07 2.43
CA LEU A 220 -11.83 -1.25 1.58
C LEU A 220 -13.12 -2.05 1.80
N VAL A 221 -13.73 -2.47 0.70
CA VAL A 221 -14.88 -3.38 0.69
C VAL A 221 -14.52 -4.56 -0.19
N VAL A 222 -14.63 -5.76 0.37
CA VAL A 222 -14.44 -7.02 -0.34
C VAL A 222 -15.81 -7.61 -0.63
N THR A 223 -16.09 -7.92 -1.89
CA THR A 223 -17.35 -8.56 -2.30
C THR A 223 -17.04 -9.96 -2.75
N HIS A 224 -17.58 -10.98 -2.08
CA HIS A 224 -17.37 -12.36 -2.46
C HIS A 224 -18.27 -12.75 -3.63
N THR A 225 -17.69 -13.34 -4.68
CA THR A 225 -18.38 -13.72 -5.92
C THR A 225 -18.97 -15.13 -5.85
N ALA A 226 -18.56 -15.93 -4.85
CA ALA A 226 -19.07 -17.27 -4.56
C ALA A 226 -19.41 -17.40 -3.07
N ALA A 227 -20.49 -18.14 -2.75
CA ALA A 227 -20.77 -18.54 -1.38
C ALA A 227 -19.57 -19.37 -0.85
N PRO A 228 -19.14 -19.19 0.41
CA PRO A 228 -18.16 -20.08 0.99
C PRO A 228 -18.70 -21.51 0.85
N ALA A 229 -17.93 -22.41 0.25
CA ALA A 229 -18.25 -23.81 0.29
C ALA A 229 -18.26 -24.20 1.77
N VAL A 230 -19.46 -24.29 2.35
CA VAL A 230 -19.68 -25.00 3.60
C VAL A 230 -19.38 -26.45 3.26
N ALA A 231 -18.13 -26.85 3.43
CA ALA A 231 -17.78 -28.25 3.54
C ALA A 231 -18.24 -28.69 4.94
N ASP A 232 -19.55 -28.85 5.12
CA ASP A 232 -20.11 -29.71 6.16
C ASP A 232 -19.87 -31.15 5.72
N ASP A 233 -18.60 -31.55 5.75
CA ASP A 233 -18.16 -32.94 5.60
C ASP A 233 -18.05 -33.54 7.01
N PHE A 234 -19.12 -33.43 7.79
CA PHE A 234 -19.29 -34.24 8.98
C PHE A 234 -20.13 -35.46 8.62
N PRO A 235 -19.56 -36.68 8.66
CA PRO A 235 -20.38 -37.88 8.58
C PRO A 235 -21.32 -37.89 9.79
N VAL A 236 -22.62 -37.80 9.53
CA VAL A 236 -23.65 -38.14 10.51
C VAL A 236 -23.53 -39.64 10.76
N PHE A 237 -22.70 -40.01 11.72
CA PHE A 237 -22.73 -41.35 12.28
C PHE A 237 -23.98 -41.49 13.14
N GLY A 238 -24.93 -42.28 12.67
CA GLY A 238 -25.97 -42.85 13.51
C GLY A 238 -27.39 -42.49 13.08
N THR A 239 -28.00 -43.37 12.28
CA THR A 239 -29.36 -43.82 12.54
C THR A 239 -29.36 -45.34 12.45
N ALA A 240 -30.01 -45.94 13.46
CA ALA A 240 -30.02 -47.35 13.85
C ALA A 240 -30.40 -48.36 12.76
#